data_AF-A0A409XCR1-F1
#
_entry.id   AF-A0A409XCR1-F1
#
_cell.length_a   1.000
_cell.length_b   1.000
_cell.length_c   1.000
_cell.angle_alpha   90.00
_cell.angle_beta   90.00
_cell.angle_gamma   90.00
#
_symmetry.space_group_name_H-M   'P 1'
#
loop_
_entity.id
_entity.type
_entity.pdbx_description
1 polymer ?
#
loop_
_entity_poly.entity_id
_entity_poly.type
_entity_poly.pdbx_seq_one_letter_code
_entity_poly.pdbx_strand_id
1 'polypeptide(L)'
;MSSYTVKERSKYYTGSIPTTKYESAHMLPTTASYSEEGHAAASNRSSTSLRVPVIFRRLHRLQQMDFELAAWQLTYLCLAPRRVYRNVYFHKQTKNTWARDDPAILVLIGACLCVSAILWGVVYSYRIKDMIGIALLMIARDFLLSGVVVATIIWLTANRLLLSPPSHSTPADSKVEWAYAFDVHTNAFFPLYLTLYLAQLFLLPVILKDNWICLWVGNTLYLAAFTQYTYGIYLGLTALPFLVRSELLLSPLLPLFTAYVVSLLGFNVAQHVLQAYFR
;
A
#
# COMPACT_ATOMS: atom_id res chain seq x y z
N MET A 1 17.63 -52.12 25.73
CA MET A 1 18.92 -52.73 25.35
C MET A 1 18.60 -53.89 24.42
N SER A 2 18.55 -53.61 23.12
CA SER A 2 18.20 -54.59 22.09
C SER A 2 19.05 -54.28 20.87
N SER A 3 20.16 -55.01 20.73
CA SER A 3 21.07 -54.95 19.61
C SER A 3 20.55 -55.88 18.52
N TYR A 4 20.19 -55.34 17.35
CA TYR A 4 19.90 -56.14 16.17
C TYR A 4 20.89 -55.80 15.06
N THR A 5 21.63 -56.84 14.70
CA THR A 5 22.47 -57.09 13.53
C THR A 5 21.96 -56.47 12.23
N VAL A 6 22.82 -55.70 11.55
CA VAL A 6 22.65 -55.24 10.17
C VAL A 6 23.08 -56.34 9.20
N LYS A 7 22.18 -56.68 8.28
CA LYS A 7 22.26 -57.76 7.30
C LYS A 7 22.91 -57.25 6.01
N GLU A 8 23.93 -57.96 5.55
CA GLU A 8 24.54 -57.85 4.21
C GLU A 8 23.53 -57.97 3.07
N ARG A 9 23.66 -57.11 2.05
CA ARG A 9 23.35 -57.47 0.65
C ARG A 9 24.12 -56.59 -0.34
N SER A 10 25.30 -57.06 -0.73
CA SER A 10 25.96 -56.70 -1.99
C SER A 10 25.19 -57.31 -3.18
N LYS A 11 25.06 -56.57 -4.28
CA LYS A 11 25.33 -57.05 -5.67
C LYS A 11 24.91 -56.02 -6.74
N TYR A 12 25.78 -55.92 -7.77
CA TYR A 12 25.65 -55.27 -9.10
C TYR A 12 25.84 -53.72 -9.09
N TYR A 13 26.78 -53.08 -9.80
CA TYR A 13 27.43 -53.35 -11.10
C TYR A 13 28.90 -52.86 -11.16
N THR A 14 29.76 -53.70 -11.73
CA THR A 14 31.10 -53.38 -12.26
C THR A 14 31.06 -53.45 -13.79
N GLY A 15 31.62 -52.48 -14.51
CA GLY A 15 31.73 -52.53 -15.97
C GLY A 15 32.37 -51.31 -16.64
N SER A 16 33.70 -51.34 -16.77
CA SER A 16 34.56 -50.92 -17.90
C SER A 16 34.25 -49.66 -18.76
N ILE A 17 35.26 -48.81 -18.83
CA ILE A 17 35.47 -47.66 -19.74
C ILE A 17 35.88 -48.16 -21.15
N PRO A 18 35.38 -47.54 -22.24
CA PRO A 18 36.09 -47.53 -23.51
C PRO A 18 36.53 -46.11 -23.91
N THR A 19 37.82 -46.00 -24.22
CA THR A 19 38.49 -44.89 -24.89
C THR A 19 38.12 -44.84 -26.38
N THR A 20 37.69 -43.69 -26.89
CA THR A 20 37.62 -43.42 -28.34
C THR A 20 38.52 -42.24 -28.70
N LYS A 21 39.25 -42.47 -29.80
CA LYS A 21 40.42 -41.76 -30.32
C LYS A 21 40.08 -40.35 -30.82
N TYR A 22 41.01 -39.42 -30.61
CA TYR A 22 41.09 -38.15 -31.31
C TYR A 22 41.72 -38.37 -32.70
N GLU A 23 41.04 -37.94 -33.76
CA GLU A 23 41.59 -37.87 -35.11
C GLU A 23 41.45 -36.43 -35.62
N SER A 24 42.60 -35.83 -35.88
CA SER A 24 42.80 -34.46 -36.36
C SER A 24 42.52 -34.37 -37.86
N ALA A 25 41.80 -33.35 -38.33
CA ALA A 25 41.81 -32.97 -39.73
C ALA A 25 41.46 -31.48 -39.93
N HIS A 26 42.46 -30.73 -40.41
CA HIS A 26 42.41 -29.56 -41.28
C HIS A 26 41.96 -28.19 -40.74
N MET A 27 42.99 -27.38 -40.45
CA MET A 27 42.99 -25.91 -40.52
C MET A 27 42.82 -25.41 -41.96
N LEU A 28 42.10 -24.29 -42.14
CA LEU A 28 42.50 -23.17 -43.02
C LEU A 28 41.87 -21.85 -42.49
N PRO A 29 42.56 -20.70 -42.62
CA PRO A 29 42.20 -19.42 -42.01
C PRO A 29 41.48 -18.47 -42.98
N THR A 30 40.62 -17.58 -42.45
CA THR A 30 40.29 -16.32 -43.15
C THR A 30 40.25 -15.16 -42.15
N THR A 31 41.17 -14.24 -42.39
CA THR A 31 41.44 -12.94 -41.77
C THR A 31 40.33 -11.91 -41.97
N ALA A 32 40.18 -11.03 -40.96
CA ALA A 32 39.82 -9.60 -40.97
C ALA A 32 38.52 -9.18 -41.70
N SER A 33 37.62 -8.43 -41.07
CA SER A 33 37.86 -7.04 -40.67
C SER A 33 36.96 -6.57 -39.51
N TYR A 34 37.59 -5.97 -38.50
CA TYR A 34 36.95 -5.03 -37.58
C TYR A 34 36.75 -3.71 -38.33
N SER A 35 35.53 -3.15 -38.27
CA SER A 35 35.26 -1.76 -38.57
C SER A 35 34.72 -1.08 -37.31
N GLU A 36 35.61 -0.36 -36.62
CA GLU A 36 35.27 0.80 -35.80
C GLU A 36 34.94 1.99 -36.72
N GLU A 37 33.80 2.64 -36.49
CA GLU A 37 33.47 4.04 -36.84
C GLU A 37 31.95 4.23 -36.57
N GLY A 38 31.42 5.21 -35.86
CA GLY A 38 31.97 6.36 -35.18
C GLY A 38 30.89 6.94 -34.26
N HIS A 39 31.34 7.70 -33.26
CA HIS A 39 30.49 8.41 -32.32
C HIS A 39 29.64 9.48 -33.02
N ALA A 40 28.32 9.32 -32.99
CA ALA A 40 27.36 10.41 -33.21
C ALA A 40 26.51 10.59 -31.94
N ALA A 41 26.81 11.66 -31.20
CA ALA A 41 26.06 12.10 -30.05
C ALA A 41 24.65 12.54 -30.48
N ALA A 42 23.65 11.66 -30.31
CA ALA A 42 22.26 12.02 -30.43
C ALA A 42 21.83 12.77 -29.16
N SER A 43 21.84 14.10 -29.27
CA SER A 43 21.36 15.03 -28.26
C SER A 43 19.93 14.71 -27.82
N ASN A 44 19.77 14.58 -26.50
CA ASN A 44 18.50 14.62 -25.77
C ASN A 44 17.55 15.67 -26.34
N ARG A 45 16.41 15.22 -26.88
CA ARG A 45 15.19 16.03 -26.96
C ARG A 45 14.10 15.25 -26.23
N SER A 46 14.09 15.38 -24.91
CA SER A 46 12.94 15.04 -24.08
C SER A 46 11.78 15.95 -24.47
N SER A 47 10.94 15.46 -25.37
CA SER A 47 9.62 16.05 -25.57
C SER A 47 8.82 15.80 -24.29
N THR A 48 8.70 16.83 -23.47
CA THR A 48 7.73 16.94 -22.36
C THR A 48 6.33 17.03 -22.95
N SER A 49 5.89 15.96 -23.60
CA SER A 49 4.47 15.64 -23.65
C SER A 49 4.05 15.44 -22.21
N LEU A 50 3.16 16.30 -21.73
CA LEU A 50 2.36 16.08 -20.53
C LEU A 50 1.62 14.75 -20.71
N ARG A 51 2.33 13.65 -20.42
CA ARG A 51 1.73 12.32 -20.30
C ARG A 51 0.81 12.43 -19.11
N VAL A 52 -0.48 12.57 -19.41
CA VAL A 52 -1.58 12.34 -18.47
C VAL A 52 -1.16 11.15 -17.58
N PRO A 53 -1.11 11.29 -16.25
CA PRO A 53 -0.61 10.24 -15.40
C PRO A 53 -1.36 8.95 -15.70
N VAL A 54 -0.62 7.86 -15.83
CA VAL A 54 -1.08 6.53 -16.30
C VAL A 54 -2.35 6.06 -15.57
N ILE A 55 -2.61 6.57 -14.36
CA ILE A 55 -3.85 6.44 -13.58
C ILE A 55 -5.12 6.79 -14.37
N PHE A 56 -5.17 7.90 -15.10
CA PHE A 56 -6.39 8.32 -15.81
C PHE A 56 -6.66 7.47 -17.05
N ARG A 57 -5.60 6.97 -17.71
CA ARG A 57 -5.74 6.04 -18.85
C ARG A 57 -6.21 4.67 -18.39
N ARG A 58 -5.88 4.26 -17.15
CA ARG A 58 -6.32 3.01 -16.51
C ARG A 58 -7.74 3.09 -15.94
N LEU A 59 -8.19 4.26 -15.48
CA LEU A 59 -9.56 4.49 -14.99
C LEU A 59 -10.64 4.27 -16.07
N HIS A 60 -10.31 4.42 -17.36
CA HIS A 60 -11.27 4.25 -18.45
C HIS A 60 -11.60 2.77 -18.79
N ARG A 61 -10.97 1.80 -18.14
CA ARG A 61 -11.29 0.37 -18.32
C ARG A 61 -12.20 -0.16 -17.20
N LEU A 62 -13.31 0.54 -16.94
CA LEU A 62 -14.30 0.19 -15.88
C LEU A 62 -14.99 -1.16 -16.11
N GLN A 63 -15.00 -1.67 -17.34
CA GLN A 63 -15.80 -2.84 -17.73
C GLN A 63 -15.14 -4.20 -17.45
N GLN A 64 -13.86 -4.23 -17.04
CA GLN A 64 -13.11 -5.46 -16.75
C GLN A 64 -12.38 -5.37 -15.40
N MET A 65 -12.97 -4.67 -14.43
CA MET A 65 -12.38 -4.56 -13.09
C MET A 65 -13.02 -5.60 -12.16
N ASP A 66 -12.18 -6.37 -11.45
CA ASP A 66 -12.62 -7.39 -10.48
C ASP A 66 -13.13 -6.73 -9.18
N PHE A 67 -14.27 -6.06 -9.27
CA PHE A 67 -14.89 -5.35 -8.14
C PHE A 67 -15.21 -6.27 -6.95
N GLU A 68 -15.53 -7.53 -7.22
CA GLU A 68 -15.77 -8.53 -6.18
C GLU A 68 -14.51 -8.78 -5.33
N LEU A 69 -13.37 -9.00 -5.98
CA LEU A 69 -12.10 -9.19 -5.29
C LEU A 69 -11.70 -7.94 -4.50
N ALA A 70 -11.90 -6.74 -5.08
CA ALA A 70 -11.63 -5.48 -4.41
C ALA A 70 -12.53 -5.28 -3.17
N ALA A 71 -13.83 -5.60 -3.27
CA ALA A 71 -14.76 -5.53 -2.15
C ALA A 71 -14.41 -6.51 -1.03
N TRP A 72 -13.99 -7.73 -1.38
CA TRP A 72 -13.47 -8.68 -0.41
C TRP A 72 -12.18 -8.17 0.25
N GLN A 73 -11.26 -7.57 -0.51
CA GLN A 73 -10.04 -6.99 0.05
C GLN A 73 -10.34 -5.87 1.05
N LEU A 74 -11.26 -4.95 0.73
CA LEU A 74 -11.69 -3.90 1.66
C LEU A 74 -12.34 -4.49 2.93
N THR A 75 -13.20 -5.49 2.77
CA THR A 75 -13.87 -6.16 3.90
C THR A 75 -12.87 -6.88 4.80
N TYR A 76 -11.93 -7.63 4.21
CA TYR A 76 -10.88 -8.30 4.96
C TYR A 76 -9.93 -7.33 5.63
N LEU A 77 -9.75 -6.13 5.10
CA LEU A 77 -8.92 -5.13 5.75
C LEU A 77 -9.51 -4.67 7.10
N CYS A 78 -10.83 -4.65 7.21
CA CYS A 78 -11.51 -4.34 8.46
C CYS A 78 -11.54 -5.52 9.43
N LEU A 79 -11.78 -6.74 8.92
CA LEU A 79 -12.00 -7.92 9.77
C LEU A 79 -10.72 -8.71 10.09
N ALA A 80 -9.80 -8.80 9.13
CA ALA A 80 -8.61 -9.64 9.19
C ALA A 80 -7.48 -9.08 8.30
N PRO A 81 -6.91 -7.90 8.61
CA PRO A 81 -6.00 -7.19 7.72
C PRO A 81 -4.73 -8.00 7.39
N ARG A 82 -4.30 -8.89 8.29
CA ARG A 82 -3.18 -9.82 8.05
C ARG A 82 -3.39 -10.72 6.83
N ARG A 83 -4.64 -11.09 6.51
CA ARG A 83 -4.96 -11.91 5.32
C ARG A 83 -4.67 -11.17 4.03
N VAL A 84 -5.01 -9.88 3.96
CA VAL A 84 -4.79 -9.04 2.76
C VAL A 84 -3.30 -8.89 2.50
N TYR A 85 -2.50 -8.65 3.53
CA TYR A 85 -1.06 -8.47 3.40
C TYR A 85 -0.30 -9.76 3.06
N ARG A 86 -0.82 -10.93 3.44
CA ARG A 86 -0.28 -12.21 2.96
C ARG A 86 -0.41 -12.36 1.43
N ASN A 87 -1.50 -11.87 0.85
CA ASN A 87 -1.72 -11.94 -0.59
C ASN A 87 -0.75 -11.03 -1.37
N VAL A 88 -0.28 -9.94 -0.78
CA VAL A 88 0.76 -9.07 -1.37
C VAL A 88 2.07 -9.85 -1.57
N TYR A 89 2.44 -10.71 -0.61
CA TYR A 89 3.63 -11.56 -0.75
C TYR A 89 3.53 -12.52 -1.94
N PHE A 90 2.36 -13.16 -2.12
CA PHE A 90 2.12 -14.02 -3.28
C PHE A 90 2.08 -13.24 -4.60
N HIS A 91 1.59 -12.00 -4.59
CA HIS A 91 1.61 -11.13 -5.77
C HIS A 91 3.04 -10.83 -6.21
N LYS A 92 3.94 -10.54 -5.26
CA LYS A 92 5.35 -10.31 -5.57
C LYS A 92 5.99 -11.52 -6.24
N GLN A 93 5.70 -12.74 -5.78
CA GLN A 93 6.26 -13.96 -6.37
C GLN A 93 5.81 -14.20 -7.82
N THR A 94 4.63 -13.71 -8.20
CA THR A 94 4.04 -13.96 -9.52
C THR A 94 4.28 -12.83 -10.51
N LYS A 95 4.34 -11.57 -10.05
CA LYS A 95 4.51 -10.38 -10.91
C LYS A 95 5.79 -9.58 -10.69
N ASN A 96 6.60 -9.94 -9.70
CA ASN A 96 7.83 -9.24 -9.34
C ASN A 96 7.67 -7.74 -9.05
N THR A 97 6.46 -7.25 -8.77
CA THR A 97 6.16 -5.88 -8.33
C THR A 97 5.44 -5.89 -6.97
N TRP A 98 5.64 -4.85 -6.16
CA TRP A 98 4.93 -4.72 -4.89
C TRP A 98 3.64 -3.90 -5.04
N ALA A 99 3.65 -2.88 -5.90
CA ALA A 99 2.47 -2.08 -6.18
C ALA A 99 1.39 -2.87 -6.92
N ARG A 100 0.13 -2.57 -6.61
CA ARG A 100 -1.03 -3.05 -7.36
C ARG A 100 -1.16 -2.30 -8.68
N ASP A 101 -1.60 -3.02 -9.70
CA ASP A 101 -1.86 -2.46 -11.03
C ASP A 101 -3.34 -2.17 -11.30
N ASP A 102 -4.25 -2.64 -10.43
CA ASP A 102 -5.70 -2.56 -10.59
C ASP A 102 -6.31 -1.33 -9.89
N PRO A 103 -7.02 -0.43 -10.62
CA PRO A 103 -7.63 0.76 -10.03
C PRO A 103 -8.92 0.45 -9.23
N ALA A 104 -9.27 -0.82 -9.00
CA ALA A 104 -10.57 -1.23 -8.47
C ALA A 104 -10.83 -0.74 -7.05
N ILE A 105 -9.82 -0.84 -6.18
CA ILE A 105 -9.94 -0.36 -4.80
C ILE A 105 -10.09 1.16 -4.76
N LEU A 106 -9.37 1.90 -5.61
CA LEU A 106 -9.47 3.36 -5.69
C LEU A 106 -10.87 3.81 -6.11
N VAL A 107 -11.43 3.16 -7.15
CA VAL A 107 -12.79 3.45 -7.61
C VAL A 107 -13.82 3.10 -6.54
N LEU A 108 -13.65 1.98 -5.84
CA LEU A 108 -14.58 1.54 -4.80
C LEU A 108 -14.56 2.49 -3.59
N ILE A 109 -13.39 2.94 -3.15
CA ILE A 109 -13.27 3.97 -2.09
C ILE A 109 -13.89 5.29 -2.55
N GLY A 110 -13.64 5.71 -3.81
CA GLY A 110 -14.29 6.89 -4.39
C GLY A 110 -15.82 6.80 -4.36
N ALA A 111 -16.38 5.64 -4.72
CA ALA A 111 -17.82 5.39 -4.63
C ALA A 111 -18.33 5.44 -3.18
N CYS A 112 -17.60 4.87 -2.22
CA CYS A 112 -17.91 4.98 -0.80
C CYS A 112 -17.93 6.45 -0.32
N LEU A 113 -16.94 7.26 -0.72
CA LEU A 113 -16.90 8.68 -0.37
C LEU A 113 -18.07 9.45 -0.99
N CYS A 114 -18.50 9.13 -2.21
CA CYS A 114 -19.72 9.69 -2.79
C CYS A 114 -20.97 9.35 -1.95
N VAL A 115 -21.10 8.10 -1.49
CA VAL A 115 -22.20 7.70 -0.59
C VAL A 115 -22.16 8.50 0.71
N SER A 116 -20.98 8.65 1.32
CA SER A 116 -20.83 9.49 2.51
C SER A 116 -21.19 10.95 2.25
N ALA A 117 -20.76 11.55 1.14
CA ALA A 117 -21.12 12.92 0.78
C ALA A 117 -22.64 13.13 0.66
N ILE A 118 -23.35 12.14 0.11
CA ILE A 118 -24.83 12.15 0.07
C ILE A 118 -25.39 12.08 1.49
N LEU A 119 -24.92 11.16 2.33
CA LEU A 119 -25.39 11.01 3.71
C LEU A 119 -25.18 12.28 4.54
N TRP A 120 -23.97 12.84 4.51
CA TRP A 120 -23.66 14.11 5.18
C TRP A 120 -24.46 15.27 4.58
N GLY A 121 -24.62 15.30 3.26
CA GLY A 121 -25.43 16.29 2.57
C GLY A 121 -26.90 16.28 2.99
N VAL A 122 -27.48 15.09 3.19
CA VAL A 122 -28.86 14.93 3.67
C VAL A 122 -28.97 15.42 5.12
N VAL A 123 -28.02 15.04 5.99
CA VAL A 123 -28.01 15.45 7.41
C VAL A 123 -27.91 16.98 7.56
N TYR A 124 -27.07 17.64 6.77
CA TYR A 124 -26.91 19.10 6.79
C TYR A 124 -27.87 19.84 5.84
N SER A 125 -28.82 19.15 5.21
CA SER A 125 -29.83 19.73 4.31
C SER A 125 -29.24 20.57 3.16
N TYR A 126 -28.15 20.10 2.56
CA TYR A 126 -27.50 20.77 1.44
C TYR A 126 -28.22 20.59 0.10
N ARG A 127 -27.96 21.50 -0.86
CA ARG A 127 -28.45 21.36 -2.23
C ARG A 127 -27.63 20.33 -2.98
N ILE A 128 -28.19 19.75 -4.04
CA ILE A 128 -27.49 18.74 -4.88
C ILE A 128 -26.13 19.25 -5.38
N LYS A 129 -26.02 20.54 -5.74
CA LYS A 129 -24.76 21.15 -6.17
C LYS A 129 -23.69 21.11 -5.07
N ASP A 130 -24.07 21.43 -3.84
CA ASP A 130 -23.17 21.45 -2.70
C ASP A 130 -22.79 20.02 -2.30
N MET A 131 -23.71 19.05 -2.42
CA MET A 131 -23.40 17.63 -2.24
C MET A 131 -22.35 17.12 -3.23
N ILE A 132 -22.45 17.52 -4.51
CA ILE A 132 -21.44 17.21 -5.52
C ILE A 132 -20.10 17.87 -5.16
N GLY A 133 -20.13 19.13 -4.71
CA GLY A 133 -18.94 19.85 -4.25
C GLY A 133 -18.24 19.14 -3.10
N ILE A 134 -19.00 18.69 -2.09
CA ILE A 134 -18.49 17.94 -0.94
C ILE A 134 -17.94 16.58 -1.38
N ALA A 135 -18.60 15.86 -2.28
CA ALA A 135 -18.11 14.60 -2.81
C ALA A 135 -16.74 14.75 -3.50
N LEU A 136 -16.62 15.77 -4.36
CA LEU A 136 -15.35 16.08 -5.02
C LEU A 136 -14.27 16.50 -4.02
N LEU A 137 -14.62 17.27 -3.00
CA LEU A 137 -13.71 17.70 -1.95
C LEU A 137 -13.24 16.51 -1.09
N MET A 138 -14.14 15.58 -0.72
CA MET A 138 -13.77 14.34 -0.01
C MET A 138 -12.79 13.49 -0.84
N ILE A 139 -13.07 13.28 -2.12
CA ILE A 139 -12.21 12.47 -2.99
C ILE A 139 -10.86 13.17 -3.23
N ALA A 140 -10.88 14.43 -3.62
CA ALA A 140 -9.66 15.14 -4.01
C ALA A 140 -8.79 15.52 -2.82
N ARG A 141 -9.37 16.11 -1.77
CA ARG A 141 -8.64 16.62 -0.61
C ARG A 141 -8.38 15.52 0.41
N ASP A 142 -9.43 14.82 0.84
CA ASP A 142 -9.30 13.92 1.99
C ASP A 142 -8.66 12.60 1.62
N PHE A 143 -8.90 12.11 0.40
CA PHE A 143 -8.33 10.84 -0.06
C PHE A 143 -7.09 11.04 -0.95
N LEU A 144 -7.19 11.73 -2.09
CA LEU A 144 -6.07 11.82 -3.03
C LEU A 144 -4.92 12.69 -2.54
N LEU A 145 -5.19 13.92 -2.09
CA LEU A 145 -4.16 14.84 -1.62
C LEU A 145 -3.49 14.32 -0.35
N SER A 146 -4.28 13.90 0.64
CA SER A 146 -3.73 13.28 1.86
C SER A 146 -2.94 12.01 1.53
N GLY A 147 -3.41 11.21 0.57
CA GLY A 147 -2.74 10.00 0.12
C GLY A 147 -1.39 10.26 -0.53
N VAL A 148 -1.28 11.28 -1.39
CA VAL A 148 0.01 11.68 -1.97
C VAL A 148 0.98 12.14 -0.89
N VAL A 149 0.51 12.94 0.06
CA VAL A 149 1.35 13.43 1.18
C VAL A 149 1.82 12.26 2.05
N VAL A 150 0.91 11.41 2.50
CA VAL A 150 1.24 10.29 3.38
C VAL A 150 2.08 9.25 2.67
N ALA A 151 1.78 8.90 1.41
CA ALA A 151 2.60 7.99 0.61
C ALA A 151 4.03 8.51 0.45
N THR A 152 4.20 9.82 0.25
CA THR A 152 5.52 10.45 0.15
C THR A 152 6.27 10.37 1.47
N ILE A 153 5.62 10.64 2.61
CA ILE A 153 6.22 10.52 3.94
C ILE A 153 6.61 9.06 4.23
N ILE A 154 5.72 8.10 3.98
CA ILE A 154 5.98 6.66 4.14
C ILE A 154 7.15 6.23 3.26
N TRP A 155 7.14 6.61 1.99
CA TRP A 155 8.17 6.25 1.04
C TRP A 155 9.55 6.80 1.44
N LEU A 156 9.60 8.05 1.90
CA LEU A 156 10.82 8.67 2.40
C LEU A 156 11.31 7.99 3.67
N THR A 157 10.45 7.83 4.68
CA THR A 157 10.81 7.21 5.95
C THR A 157 11.25 5.77 5.78
N ALA A 158 10.55 4.97 4.97
CA ALA A 158 10.88 3.58 4.74
C ALA A 158 12.23 3.42 4.04
N ASN A 159 12.49 4.18 2.98
CA ASN A 159 13.74 4.07 2.23
C ASN A 159 14.94 4.72 2.94
N ARG A 160 14.73 5.64 3.89
CA ARG A 160 15.81 6.30 4.64
C ARG A 160 16.14 5.61 5.95
N LEU A 161 15.15 5.09 6.67
CA LEU A 161 15.30 4.64 8.06
C LEU A 161 15.09 3.14 8.26
N LEU A 162 14.28 2.50 7.41
CA LEU A 162 13.77 1.15 7.66
C LEU A 162 14.41 0.07 6.79
N LEU A 163 15.25 0.40 5.81
CA LEU A 163 15.89 -0.62 4.97
C LEU A 163 16.90 -1.48 5.76
N SER A 164 16.92 -2.78 5.49
CA SER A 164 17.96 -3.70 5.95
C SER A 164 19.35 -3.26 5.45
N PRO A 165 20.41 -3.38 6.29
CA PRO A 165 21.78 -3.21 5.84
C PRO A 165 22.11 -4.16 4.66
N PRO A 166 22.96 -3.73 3.71
CA PRO A 166 23.38 -4.59 2.60
C PRO A 166 24.04 -5.87 3.11
N SER A 167 23.54 -7.02 2.67
CA SER A 167 24.09 -8.35 2.94
C SER A 167 24.05 -9.18 1.65
N HIS A 168 24.80 -10.27 1.57
CA HIS A 168 24.77 -11.18 0.41
C HIS A 168 23.37 -11.75 0.11
N SER A 169 22.46 -11.72 1.09
CA SER A 169 21.06 -12.13 1.00
C SER A 169 20.06 -11.02 0.64
N THR A 170 20.46 -9.74 0.66
CA THR A 170 19.56 -8.63 0.29
C THR A 170 19.69 -8.33 -1.21
N PRO A 171 18.64 -8.52 -2.03
CA PRO A 171 18.68 -8.18 -3.43
C PRO A 171 18.98 -6.68 -3.65
N ALA A 172 19.69 -6.35 -4.74
CA ALA A 172 20.02 -4.97 -5.11
C ALA A 172 18.79 -4.05 -5.29
N ASP A 173 17.60 -4.64 -5.50
CA ASP A 173 16.30 -3.95 -5.66
C ASP A 173 15.45 -3.84 -4.38
N SER A 174 16.09 -3.86 -3.20
CA SER A 174 15.39 -3.73 -1.91
C SER A 174 14.97 -2.28 -1.62
N LYS A 175 14.07 -1.72 -2.42
CA LYS A 175 13.49 -0.39 -2.22
C LYS A 175 11.98 -0.45 -2.16
N VAL A 176 11.40 0.41 -1.32
CA VAL A 176 9.95 0.59 -1.29
C VAL A 176 9.53 1.42 -2.50
N GLU A 177 8.65 0.86 -3.31
CA GLU A 177 8.03 1.54 -4.46
C GLU A 177 7.05 2.62 -3.95
N TRP A 178 7.05 3.82 -4.54
CA TRP A 178 6.12 4.89 -4.14
C TRP A 178 4.65 4.47 -4.35
N ALA A 179 4.36 3.77 -5.45
CA ALA A 179 3.02 3.26 -5.73
C ALA A 179 2.54 2.27 -4.64
N TYR A 180 3.44 1.45 -4.10
CA TYR A 180 3.13 0.59 -2.96
C TYR A 180 2.82 1.40 -1.69
N ALA A 181 3.57 2.47 -1.41
CA ALA A 181 3.27 3.35 -0.27
C ALA A 181 1.88 3.99 -0.39
N PHE A 182 1.47 4.36 -1.61
CA PHE A 182 0.12 4.86 -1.90
C PHE A 182 -0.96 3.77 -1.75
N ASP A 183 -0.67 2.53 -2.13
CA ASP A 183 -1.57 1.39 -1.90
C ASP A 183 -1.77 1.11 -0.41
N VAL A 184 -0.71 1.23 0.39
CA VAL A 184 -0.78 1.09 1.85
C VAL A 184 -1.65 2.19 2.47
N HIS A 185 -1.50 3.44 2.01
CA HIS A 185 -2.43 4.53 2.39
C HIS A 185 -3.87 4.18 2.01
N THR A 186 -4.09 3.77 0.76
CA THR A 186 -5.41 3.43 0.22
C THR A 186 -6.10 2.37 1.06
N ASN A 187 -5.36 1.32 1.43
CA ASN A 187 -5.83 0.29 2.35
C ASN A 187 -6.17 0.93 3.71
N ALA A 188 -5.20 1.53 4.39
CA ALA A 188 -5.38 2.08 5.74
C ALA A 188 -6.51 3.13 5.84
N PHE A 189 -6.79 3.86 4.75
CA PHE A 189 -7.86 4.85 4.68
C PHE A 189 -9.24 4.24 4.83
N PHE A 190 -9.49 3.01 4.37
CA PHE A 190 -10.84 2.43 4.39
C PHE A 190 -11.40 2.19 5.81
N PRO A 191 -10.66 1.59 6.76
CA PRO A 191 -11.09 1.54 8.16
C PRO A 191 -11.30 2.92 8.81
N LEU A 192 -10.42 3.89 8.50
CA LEU A 192 -10.58 5.27 8.95
C LEU A 192 -11.87 5.88 8.40
N TYR A 193 -12.16 5.66 7.12
CA TYR A 193 -13.38 6.08 6.46
C TYR A 193 -14.63 5.54 7.17
N LEU A 194 -14.67 4.24 7.45
CA LEU A 194 -15.80 3.64 8.17
C LEU A 194 -16.02 4.29 9.55
N THR A 195 -14.94 4.66 10.24
CA THR A 195 -15.03 5.24 11.59
C THR A 195 -15.43 6.73 11.55
N LEU A 196 -14.76 7.55 10.74
CA LEU A 196 -14.98 9.01 10.74
C LEU A 196 -16.10 9.48 9.81
N TYR A 197 -16.38 8.77 8.72
CA TYR A 197 -17.40 9.21 7.75
C TYR A 197 -18.74 8.51 7.96
N LEU A 198 -18.74 7.24 8.41
CA LEU A 198 -19.98 6.49 8.67
C LEU A 198 -20.32 6.40 10.15
N ALA A 199 -19.44 5.85 11.00
CA ALA A 199 -19.75 5.68 12.42
C ALA A 199 -20.01 7.02 13.10
N GLN A 200 -19.21 8.05 12.82
CA GLN A 200 -19.42 9.41 13.32
C GLN A 200 -20.81 9.97 12.97
N LEU A 201 -21.36 9.65 11.80
CA LEU A 201 -22.68 10.10 11.38
C LEU A 201 -23.77 9.60 12.33
N PHE A 202 -23.70 8.34 12.76
CA PHE A 202 -24.62 7.76 13.74
C PHE A 202 -24.42 8.34 15.15
N LEU A 203 -23.19 8.75 15.48
CA LEU A 203 -22.85 9.36 16.76
C LEU A 203 -23.08 10.87 16.81
N LEU A 204 -23.45 11.52 15.70
CA LEU A 204 -23.69 12.95 15.61
C LEU A 204 -24.61 13.53 16.72
N PRO A 205 -25.78 12.94 17.04
CA PRO A 205 -26.65 13.49 18.10
C PRO A 205 -26.02 13.42 19.50
N VAL A 206 -25.01 12.58 19.69
CA VAL A 206 -24.22 12.51 20.92
C VAL A 206 -23.11 13.54 20.88
N ILE A 207 -22.32 13.57 19.79
CA ILE A 207 -21.14 14.42 19.64
C ILE A 207 -21.46 15.92 19.70
N LEU A 208 -22.62 16.34 19.19
CA LEU A 208 -23.02 17.76 19.18
C LEU A 208 -23.49 18.31 20.53
N LYS A 209 -23.61 17.48 21.58
CA LYS A 209 -23.99 17.96 22.91
C LYS A 209 -22.78 18.44 23.71
N ASP A 210 -22.99 19.46 24.53
CA ASP A 210 -21.94 20.10 25.37
C ASP A 210 -21.71 19.39 26.71
N ASN A 211 -21.60 18.06 26.67
CA ASN A 211 -21.33 17.25 27.85
C ASN A 211 -19.90 16.70 27.79
N TRP A 212 -19.25 16.55 28.95
CA TRP A 212 -17.92 15.94 29.02
C TRP A 212 -17.89 14.52 28.43
N ILE A 213 -18.97 13.73 28.61
CA ILE A 213 -19.10 12.39 28.02
C ILE A 213 -19.08 12.47 26.49
N CYS A 214 -19.75 13.46 25.91
CA CYS A 214 -19.82 13.64 24.46
C CYS A 214 -18.47 14.07 23.87
N LEU A 215 -17.74 14.93 24.60
CA LEU A 215 -16.35 15.25 24.30
C LEU A 215 -15.47 14.00 24.34
N TRP A 216 -15.56 13.20 25.40
CA TRP A 216 -14.79 11.97 25.54
C TRP A 216 -15.09 10.98 24.41
N VAL A 217 -16.37 10.75 24.09
CA VAL A 217 -16.79 9.88 22.99
C VAL A 217 -16.26 10.38 21.64
N GLY A 218 -16.42 11.67 21.34
CA GLY A 218 -15.95 12.27 20.09
C GLY A 218 -14.42 12.17 19.95
N ASN A 219 -13.68 12.54 20.98
CA ASN A 219 -12.21 12.48 20.95
C ASN A 219 -11.71 11.02 20.89
N THR A 220 -12.40 10.09 21.55
CA THR A 220 -12.04 8.66 21.51
C THR A 220 -12.31 8.06 20.12
N LEU A 221 -13.35 8.51 19.43
CA LEU A 221 -13.63 8.12 18.04
C LEU A 221 -12.48 8.54 17.11
N TYR A 222 -11.99 9.78 17.25
CA TYR A 222 -10.84 10.28 16.47
C TYR A 222 -9.54 9.53 16.82
N LEU A 223 -9.27 9.31 18.11
CA LEU A 223 -8.14 8.49 18.57
C LEU A 223 -8.19 7.10 17.93
N ALA A 224 -9.34 6.42 17.97
CA ALA A 224 -9.52 5.10 17.40
C ALA A 224 -9.29 5.09 15.89
N ALA A 225 -9.85 6.05 15.16
CA ALA A 225 -9.70 6.14 13.70
C ALA A 225 -8.24 6.32 13.28
N PHE A 226 -7.52 7.26 13.89
CA PHE A 226 -6.11 7.48 13.56
C PHE A 226 -5.20 6.34 14.04
N THR A 227 -5.56 5.68 15.15
CA THR A 227 -4.82 4.50 15.62
C THR A 227 -4.96 3.36 14.62
N GLN A 228 -6.18 3.08 14.15
CA GLN A 228 -6.44 2.07 13.12
C GLN A 228 -5.72 2.39 11.82
N TYR A 229 -5.72 3.65 11.40
CA TYR A 229 -5.01 4.11 10.21
C TYR A 229 -3.49 3.87 10.32
N THR A 230 -2.89 4.29 11.44
CA THR A 230 -1.45 4.10 11.70
C THR A 230 -1.08 2.62 11.76
N TYR A 231 -1.90 1.81 12.42
CA TYR A 231 -1.71 0.35 12.47
C TYR A 231 -1.89 -0.31 11.08
N GLY A 232 -2.81 0.19 10.26
CA GLY A 232 -2.98 -0.23 8.87
C GLY A 232 -1.74 0.02 8.02
N ILE A 233 -1.09 1.18 8.19
CA ILE A 233 0.18 1.52 7.54
C ILE A 233 1.30 0.57 8.01
N TYR A 234 1.42 0.38 9.33
CA TYR A 234 2.39 -0.53 9.92
C TYR A 234 2.25 -1.93 9.33
N LEU A 235 1.04 -2.51 9.36
CA LEU A 235 0.79 -3.84 8.82
C LEU A 235 1.16 -3.95 7.34
N GLY A 236 0.88 -2.92 6.54
CA GLY A 236 1.25 -2.89 5.13
C GLY A 236 2.75 -2.96 4.93
N LEU A 237 3.50 -2.10 5.59
CA LEU A 237 4.95 -2.07 5.43
C LEU A 237 5.62 -3.31 6.02
N THR A 238 5.12 -3.89 7.11
CA THR A 238 5.66 -5.15 7.65
C THR A 238 5.51 -6.35 6.73
N ALA A 239 4.72 -6.27 5.65
CA ALA A 239 4.65 -7.31 4.62
C ALA A 239 5.93 -7.38 3.77
N LEU A 240 6.75 -6.32 3.77
CA LEU A 240 7.99 -6.25 3.00
C LEU A 240 9.14 -6.89 3.80
N PRO A 241 9.77 -7.97 3.31
CA PRO A 241 10.77 -8.73 4.06
C PRO A 241 12.12 -8.00 4.25
N PHE A 242 12.34 -6.91 3.54
CA PHE A 242 13.58 -6.12 3.57
C PHE A 242 13.48 -4.86 4.45
N LEU A 243 12.36 -4.66 5.15
CA LEU A 243 12.21 -3.60 6.14
C LEU A 243 12.52 -4.13 7.55
N VAL A 244 13.44 -3.45 8.24
CA VAL A 244 13.84 -3.69 9.63
C VAL A 244 13.34 -2.52 10.48
N ARG A 245 13.06 -2.77 11.76
CA ARG A 245 12.60 -1.75 12.72
C ARG A 245 11.31 -1.04 12.30
N SER A 246 10.40 -1.76 11.64
CA SER A 246 9.09 -1.25 11.25
C SER A 246 8.24 -0.73 12.42
N GLU A 247 8.59 -1.10 13.66
CA GLU A 247 8.03 -0.57 14.90
C GLU A 247 8.07 0.97 14.97
N LEU A 248 9.06 1.61 14.34
CA LEU A 248 9.16 3.07 14.27
C LEU A 248 7.96 3.73 13.56
N LEU A 249 7.25 2.99 12.70
CA LEU A 249 6.03 3.47 12.05
C LEU A 249 4.86 3.66 13.03
N LEU A 250 4.93 3.05 14.22
CA LEU A 250 3.96 3.25 15.29
C LEU A 250 4.27 4.50 16.13
N SER A 251 5.43 5.14 15.94
CA SER A 251 5.82 6.34 16.69
C SER A 251 4.81 7.50 16.64
N PRO A 252 4.02 7.74 15.56
CA PRO A 252 2.99 8.78 15.56
C PRO A 252 1.87 8.56 16.59
N LEU A 253 1.69 7.33 17.11
CA LEU A 253 0.69 7.05 18.14
C LEU A 253 0.98 7.76 19.47
N LEU A 254 2.25 7.99 19.81
CA LEU A 254 2.64 8.65 21.06
C LEU A 254 2.19 10.13 21.12
N PRO A 255 2.55 11.00 20.15
CA PRO A 255 2.04 12.37 20.14
C PRO A 255 0.53 12.41 19.96
N LEU A 256 -0.06 11.44 19.25
CA LEU A 256 -1.51 11.36 19.06
C LEU A 256 -2.26 11.04 20.36
N PHE A 257 -1.77 10.07 21.13
CA PHE A 257 -2.31 9.76 22.46
C PHE A 257 -2.13 10.94 23.42
N THR A 258 -0.98 11.62 23.35
CA THR A 258 -0.74 12.83 24.14
C THR A 258 -1.74 13.94 23.79
N ALA A 259 -1.96 14.18 22.50
CA ALA A 259 -2.94 15.16 22.02
C ALA A 259 -4.37 14.78 22.44
N TYR A 260 -4.72 13.49 22.43
CA TYR A 260 -5.99 13.00 22.97
C TYR A 260 -6.15 13.36 24.45
N VAL A 261 -5.17 13.04 25.30
CA VAL A 261 -5.23 13.37 26.74
C VAL A 261 -5.39 14.87 26.95
N VAL A 262 -4.63 15.70 26.22
CA VAL A 262 -4.74 17.16 26.30
C VAL A 262 -6.12 17.65 25.84
N SER A 263 -6.68 17.06 24.78
CA SER A 263 -8.00 17.45 24.28
C SER A 263 -9.13 17.19 25.28
N LEU A 264 -8.96 16.24 26.22
CA LEU A 264 -9.94 15.96 27.27
C LEU A 264 -10.12 17.11 28.27
N LEU A 265 -9.25 18.12 28.26
CA LEU A 265 -9.34 19.34 29.06
C LEU A 265 -10.43 20.33 28.60
N GLY A 266 -11.18 19.99 27.54
CA GLY A 266 -12.29 20.82 27.05
C GLY A 266 -12.31 21.05 25.53
N PHE A 267 -11.39 20.46 24.77
CA PHE A 267 -11.36 20.58 23.32
C PHE A 267 -12.06 19.41 22.63
N ASN A 268 -13.27 19.63 22.13
CA ASN A 268 -14.00 18.64 21.34
C ASN A 268 -13.54 18.66 19.88
N VAL A 269 -12.67 17.70 19.53
CA VAL A 269 -12.06 17.58 18.20
C VAL A 269 -13.15 17.37 17.14
N ALA A 270 -14.12 16.51 17.43
CA ALA A 270 -15.15 16.14 16.47
C ALA A 270 -16.05 17.32 16.12
N GLN A 271 -16.49 18.10 17.11
CA GLN A 271 -17.26 19.33 16.87
C GLN A 271 -16.44 20.35 16.07
N HIS A 272 -15.18 20.56 16.42
CA HIS A 272 -14.32 21.53 15.74
C HIS A 272 -14.11 21.15 14.26
N VAL A 273 -13.85 19.87 13.98
CA VAL A 273 -13.70 19.37 12.60
C VAL A 273 -15.00 19.48 11.83
N LEU A 274 -16.15 19.11 12.41
CA LEU A 274 -17.46 19.22 11.75
C LEU A 274 -17.78 20.68 11.39
N GLN A 275 -17.54 21.62 12.30
CA GLN A 275 -17.73 23.05 12.04
C GLN A 275 -16.77 23.59 10.99
N ALA A 276 -15.52 23.13 10.96
CA ALA A 276 -14.56 23.55 9.95
C ALA A 276 -14.89 22.98 8.56
N TYR A 277 -15.48 21.79 8.52
CA TYR A 277 -15.75 21.05 7.30
C TYR A 277 -17.07 21.46 6.63
N PHE A 278 -18.15 21.55 7.39
CA PHE A 278 -19.53 21.75 6.92
C PHE A 278 -20.02 23.18 7.16
N ARG A 279 -19.10 24.14 7.07
CA ARG A 279 -19.38 25.57 7.25
C ARG A 279 -20.13 26.17 6.07
#